data_AF-A0AAD3WUP1-F1
#
_entry.id   AF-A0AAD3WUP1-F1
#
_cell.length_a   1.000
_cell.length_b   1.000
_cell.length_c   1.000
_cell.angle_alpha   90.00
_cell.angle_beta   90.00
_cell.angle_gamma   90.00
#
_symmetry.space_group_name_H-M   'P 1'
#
loop_
_entity.id
_entity.type
_entity.pdbx_description
1 polymer ?
#
loop_
_entity_poly.entity_id
_entity_poly.type
_entity_poly.pdbx_seq_one_letter_code
_entity_poly.pdbx_strand_id
1 'polypeptide(L)'
;MTTQQTSIFDLVTEPTVFNTPVVTEHAVPVSFDKSENNEAKTDSIVNVYETDTCTLTETLSGGDIVVKTVYKGASASLPAHHLVMNNEYDGKEDTLTIDWSKDDIDKLWMGIIEEYFSLLNYAKTNSKDRQDILRWMSTESFDIICEHLGLNTNALRIGVFNALDNKDIERNLDAINSGIVSFESVKSIIADFCITTKELNSRFNINKIANAFISKITKCKQSKKKQRLIDDVNSPEFKEYCEGIGLNASAVINKVNTALGKIDTGETKELNEDFSFNRFQRYEIGDLI
;
A
#
# COMPACT_ATOMS: atom_id res chain seq x y z
N MET A 1 33.11 13.63 18.60
CA MET A 1 32.16 12.69 17.98
C MET A 1 31.54 13.43 16.81
N THR A 2 32.06 13.18 15.61
CA THR A 2 31.59 13.74 14.34
C THR A 2 30.38 12.94 13.89
N THR A 3 29.20 13.56 13.86
CA THR A 3 27.99 12.97 13.30
C THR A 3 28.10 13.06 11.78
N GLN A 4 28.25 11.93 11.09
CA GLN A 4 28.03 11.87 9.64
C GLN A 4 26.53 12.12 9.40
N GLN A 5 26.19 13.14 8.61
CA GLN A 5 24.84 13.32 8.09
C GLN A 5 24.71 12.49 6.81
N THR A 6 23.88 11.46 6.85
CA THR A 6 23.51 10.64 5.69
C THR A 6 22.40 11.39 4.91
N SER A 7 22.52 11.51 3.58
CA SER A 7 21.52 12.24 2.78
C SER A 7 20.28 11.39 2.57
N ILE A 8 19.12 12.03 2.49
CA ILE A 8 17.85 11.40 2.12
C ILE A 8 17.83 10.89 0.66
N PHE A 9 18.81 11.32 -0.14
CA PHE A 9 19.00 10.87 -1.53
C PHE A 9 20.02 9.75 -1.68
N ASP A 10 20.61 9.27 -0.59
CA ASP A 10 21.53 8.12 -0.61
C ASP A 10 20.74 6.84 -0.92
N LEU A 11 20.70 6.51 -2.22
CA LEU A 11 20.17 5.24 -2.73
C LEU A 11 21.23 4.15 -2.54
N VAL A 12 20.97 3.18 -1.66
CA VAL A 12 21.77 1.94 -1.62
C VAL A 12 21.55 1.20 -2.93
N THR A 13 22.55 1.24 -3.81
CA THR A 13 22.57 0.46 -5.05
C THR A 13 23.09 -0.94 -4.76
N GLU A 14 22.23 -1.95 -4.89
CA GLU A 14 22.66 -3.35 -5.05
C GLU A 14 21.86 -4.03 -6.18
N PRO A 15 22.44 -5.03 -6.86
CA PRO A 15 22.77 -4.90 -8.27
C PRO A 15 21.67 -5.44 -9.19
N THR A 16 21.15 -4.59 -10.07
CA THR A 16 20.53 -5.04 -11.31
C THR A 16 21.48 -4.81 -12.47
N VAL A 17 22.01 -5.93 -12.97
CA VAL A 17 22.76 -6.16 -14.21
C VAL A 17 22.56 -5.08 -15.28
N PHE A 18 23.43 -4.07 -15.28
CA PHE A 18 23.90 -3.38 -16.48
C PHE A 18 25.39 -3.09 -16.28
N ASN A 19 26.21 -3.78 -17.06
CA ASN A 19 27.66 -3.67 -17.03
C ASN A 19 28.12 -2.28 -17.48
N THR A 20 28.44 -1.41 -16.53
CA THR A 20 29.59 -0.48 -16.60
C THR A 20 29.97 -0.10 -15.17
N PRO A 21 31.24 -0.23 -14.74
CA PRO A 21 31.64 0.14 -13.39
C PRO A 21 31.63 1.67 -13.27
N VAL A 22 30.65 2.22 -12.53
CA VAL A 22 30.75 3.59 -12.04
C VAL A 22 31.69 3.54 -10.83
N VAL A 23 32.85 4.18 -10.96
CA VAL A 23 33.77 4.38 -9.85
C VAL A 23 33.08 5.33 -8.88
N THR A 24 32.57 4.80 -7.76
CA THR A 24 32.22 5.61 -6.59
C THR A 24 33.51 6.08 -5.94
N GLU A 25 34.00 7.26 -6.33
CA GLU A 25 34.93 7.99 -5.48
C GLU A 25 34.13 8.50 -4.27
N HIS A 26 34.22 7.78 -3.15
CA HIS A 26 33.80 8.32 -1.86
C HIS A 26 34.69 9.53 -1.55
N ALA A 27 34.21 10.74 -1.84
CA ALA A 27 34.85 11.95 -1.38
C ALA A 27 34.81 11.96 0.16
N VAL A 28 36.00 12.01 0.75
CA VAL A 28 36.22 12.10 2.20
C VAL A 28 35.39 13.26 2.78
N PRO A 29 34.67 13.09 3.90
CA PRO A 29 33.98 14.20 4.54
C PRO A 29 35.03 15.21 4.98
N VAL A 30 34.97 16.43 4.43
CA VAL A 30 35.83 17.53 4.87
C VAL A 30 35.44 17.87 6.31
N SER A 31 36.30 17.54 7.26
CA SER A 31 36.15 17.96 8.65
C SER A 31 36.39 19.46 8.75
N PHE A 32 35.38 20.22 9.16
CA PHE A 32 35.58 21.63 9.52
C PHE A 32 35.90 21.76 11.01
N ASP A 33 37.09 22.27 11.29
CA ASP A 33 37.52 22.69 12.62
C ASP A 33 36.66 23.88 13.06
N LYS A 34 36.16 23.82 14.31
CA LYS A 34 35.46 24.94 14.93
C LYS A 34 36.47 26.03 15.29
N SER A 35 36.77 26.91 14.35
CA SER A 35 37.41 28.18 14.68
C SER A 35 36.84 29.33 13.85
N GLU A 36 36.31 30.29 14.62
CA GLU A 36 36.17 31.72 14.31
C GLU A 36 34.95 32.18 13.51
N ASN A 37 33.97 32.67 14.28
CA ASN A 37 33.20 33.89 14.06
C ASN A 37 33.53 34.64 12.76
N ASN A 38 32.67 34.49 11.76
CA ASN A 38 32.36 35.57 10.84
C ASN A 38 30.90 35.44 10.39
N GLU A 39 30.11 36.45 10.72
CA GLU A 39 28.79 36.70 10.16
C GLU A 39 28.93 37.02 8.66
N ALA A 40 28.97 35.97 7.84
CA ALA A 40 28.74 36.07 6.41
C ALA A 40 27.63 35.07 6.07
N LYS A 41 26.50 35.56 5.56
CA LYS A 41 25.50 34.75 4.86
C LYS A 41 26.12 34.23 3.57
N THR A 42 27.00 33.25 3.67
CA THR A 42 27.51 32.50 2.53
C THR A 42 26.78 31.19 2.49
N ASP A 43 25.89 31.06 1.51
CA ASP A 43 25.30 29.79 1.11
C ASP A 43 26.44 28.78 0.95
N SER A 44 26.45 27.77 1.81
CA SER A 44 27.54 26.80 1.88
C SER A 44 27.04 25.51 1.24
N ILE A 45 27.67 25.08 0.15
CA ILE A 45 27.35 23.79 -0.48
C ILE A 45 27.70 22.70 0.51
N VAL A 46 26.69 21.88 0.85
CA VAL A 46 26.78 20.80 1.82
C VAL A 46 27.14 19.50 1.10
N ASN A 47 26.40 19.17 0.04
CA ASN A 47 26.60 17.94 -0.73
C ASN A 47 26.43 18.20 -2.23
N VAL A 48 27.17 17.46 -3.06
CA VAL A 48 27.01 17.44 -4.51
C VAL A 48 26.99 15.99 -4.98
N TYR A 49 25.95 15.61 -5.70
CA TYR A 49 25.81 14.31 -6.35
C TYR A 49 25.76 14.54 -7.85
N GLU A 50 26.65 13.90 -8.59
CA GLU A 50 26.73 14.07 -10.05
C GLU A 50 26.66 12.72 -10.76
N THR A 51 25.82 12.65 -11.77
CA THR A 51 25.75 11.57 -12.76
C THR A 51 25.93 12.17 -14.15
N ASP A 52 26.05 11.31 -15.17
CA ASP A 52 26.17 11.74 -16.57
C ASP A 52 25.00 12.63 -17.03
N THR A 53 23.83 12.47 -16.42
CA THR A 53 22.59 13.16 -16.81
C THR A 53 22.05 14.12 -15.76
N CYS A 54 22.63 14.17 -14.56
CA CYS A 54 22.03 14.94 -13.46
C CYS A 54 23.08 15.41 -12.45
N THR A 55 22.96 16.66 -12.00
CA THR A 55 23.72 17.18 -10.86
C THR A 55 22.74 17.65 -9.78
N LEU A 56 22.80 17.06 -8.59
CA LEU A 56 22.05 17.50 -7.41
C LEU A 56 23.00 18.21 -6.45
N THR A 57 22.65 19.43 -6.04
CA THR A 57 23.42 20.24 -5.10
C THR A 57 22.55 20.54 -3.89
N GLU A 58 23.02 20.21 -2.70
CA GLU A 58 22.40 20.62 -1.43
C GLU A 58 23.18 21.80 -0.87
N THR A 59 22.50 22.89 -0.57
CA THR A 59 23.12 24.12 -0.07
C THR A 59 22.43 24.56 1.22
N LEU A 60 23.22 24.91 2.23
CA LEU A 60 22.69 25.49 3.46
C LEU A 60 22.54 27.01 3.25
N SER A 61 21.29 27.48 3.19
CA SER A 61 20.96 28.90 3.05
C SER A 61 20.05 29.34 4.20
N GLY A 62 20.51 30.29 5.01
CA GLY A 62 19.68 30.85 6.09
C GLY A 62 19.29 29.87 7.22
N GLY A 63 19.91 28.69 7.28
CA GLY A 63 19.58 27.61 8.23
C GLY A 63 18.70 26.50 7.64
N ASP A 64 18.22 26.69 6.41
CA ASP A 64 17.44 25.70 5.68
C ASP A 64 18.29 25.05 4.58
N ILE A 65 18.00 23.79 4.26
CA ILE A 65 18.60 23.07 3.14
C ILE A 65 17.80 23.40 1.88
N VAL A 66 18.47 23.95 0.89
CA VAL A 66 17.95 24.18 -0.46
C VAL A 66 18.57 23.15 -1.39
N VAL A 67 17.73 22.37 -2.08
CA VAL A 67 18.20 21.35 -3.01
C VAL A 67 17.95 21.83 -4.43
N LYS A 68 18.98 21.77 -5.26
CA LYS A 68 18.93 22.14 -6.67
C LYS A 68 19.31 20.96 -7.52
N THR A 69 18.48 20.64 -8.51
CA THR A 69 18.75 19.59 -9.49
C THR A 69 18.95 20.21 -10.87
N VAL A 70 20.01 19.84 -11.56
CA VAL A 70 20.30 20.24 -12.94
C VAL A 70 20.35 18.99 -13.79
N TYR A 71 19.31 18.78 -14.60
CA TYR A 71 19.22 17.66 -15.53
C TYR A 71 19.82 18.04 -16.88
N LYS A 72 20.83 17.29 -17.33
CA LYS A 72 21.54 17.50 -18.61
C LYS A 72 20.87 16.64 -19.71
N GLY A 73 20.71 17.19 -20.91
CA GLY A 73 20.09 16.47 -22.03
C GLY A 73 18.58 16.33 -21.89
N ALA A 74 17.91 17.36 -21.35
CA ALA A 74 16.47 17.30 -21.08
C ALA A 74 15.63 17.08 -22.35
N SER A 75 16.08 17.62 -23.50
CA SER A 75 15.46 17.43 -24.82
C SER A 75 15.39 15.98 -25.29
N ALA A 76 16.30 15.13 -24.82
CA ALA A 76 16.29 13.70 -25.15
C ALA A 76 15.32 12.89 -24.30
N SER A 77 14.94 13.40 -23.11
CA SER A 77 14.16 12.66 -22.11
C SER A 77 12.71 13.14 -21.98
N LEU A 78 12.43 14.40 -22.36
CA LEU A 78 11.12 15.02 -22.23
C LEU A 78 10.57 15.46 -23.59
N PRO A 79 9.25 15.34 -23.82
CA PRO A 79 8.62 15.86 -25.02
C PRO A 79 8.85 17.37 -25.18
N ALA A 80 9.07 17.83 -26.41
CA ALA A 80 9.33 19.25 -26.71
C ALA A 80 8.26 20.21 -26.16
N HIS A 81 7.00 19.80 -26.13
CA HIS A 81 5.92 20.61 -25.59
C HIS A 81 5.96 20.75 -24.06
N HIS A 82 6.56 19.81 -23.33
CA HIS A 82 6.79 19.95 -21.88
C HIS A 82 7.96 20.90 -21.59
N LEU A 83 8.99 20.88 -22.42
CA LEU A 83 10.16 21.75 -22.28
C LEU A 83 9.83 23.22 -22.53
N VAL A 84 8.98 23.50 -23.53
CA VAL A 84 8.52 24.87 -23.83
C VAL A 84 7.65 25.47 -22.71
N MET A 85 7.01 24.61 -21.91
CA MET A 85 6.13 25.03 -20.82
C MET A 85 6.87 25.17 -19.48
N ASN A 86 8.15 24.83 -19.45
CA ASN A 86 8.96 24.82 -18.24
C ASN A 86 9.93 26.01 -18.29
N ASN A 87 9.73 27.01 -17.42
CA ASN A 87 10.52 28.24 -17.44
C ASN A 87 11.97 28.02 -17.00
N GLU A 88 12.21 26.87 -16.37
CA GLU A 88 13.47 26.46 -15.80
C GLU A 88 14.32 25.62 -16.77
N TYR A 89 13.84 25.43 -18.01
CA TYR A 89 14.59 24.80 -19.11
C TYR A 89 15.40 25.82 -19.92
N ASP A 90 16.72 25.59 -20.02
CA ASP A 90 17.62 26.32 -20.91
C ASP A 90 17.89 25.51 -22.18
N GLY A 91 17.28 25.92 -23.29
CA GLY A 91 17.44 25.29 -24.59
C GLY A 91 18.81 25.51 -25.27
N LYS A 92 19.68 26.38 -24.74
CA LYS A 92 21.05 26.54 -25.25
C LYS A 92 21.99 25.48 -24.69
N GLU A 93 21.90 25.24 -23.39
CA GLU A 93 22.70 24.25 -22.70
C GLU A 93 22.02 22.86 -22.65
N ASP A 94 20.77 22.77 -23.12
CA ASP A 94 19.91 21.59 -23.02
C ASP A 94 19.80 21.08 -21.58
N THR A 95 19.59 22.01 -20.64
CA THR A 95 19.49 21.71 -19.21
C THR A 95 18.15 22.11 -18.64
N LEU A 96 17.59 21.27 -17.77
CA LEU A 96 16.42 21.59 -16.95
C LEU A 96 16.85 21.74 -15.50
N THR A 97 16.63 22.93 -14.94
CA THR A 97 16.93 23.21 -13.53
C THR A 97 15.66 23.07 -12.69
N ILE A 98 15.75 22.45 -11.52
CA ILE A 98 14.65 22.37 -10.57
C ILE A 98 15.18 22.79 -9.20
N ASP A 99 14.61 23.85 -8.65
CA ASP A 99 14.87 24.28 -7.28
C ASP A 99 13.79 23.67 -6.38
N TRP A 100 14.21 22.81 -5.46
CA TRP A 100 13.31 22.10 -4.54
C TRP A 100 13.27 22.83 -3.21
N SER A 101 12.07 23.23 -2.80
CA SER A 101 11.85 23.63 -1.41
C SER A 101 11.74 22.40 -0.51
N LYS A 102 11.90 22.59 0.81
CA LYS A 102 11.65 21.53 1.78
C LYS A 102 10.24 20.94 1.64
N ASP A 103 9.23 21.79 1.43
CA ASP A 103 7.84 21.36 1.26
C ASP A 103 7.66 20.51 -0.01
N ASP A 104 8.39 20.81 -1.10
CA ASP A 104 8.36 19.98 -2.31
C ASP A 104 8.98 18.60 -2.08
N ILE A 105 10.08 18.55 -1.32
CA ILE A 105 10.75 17.31 -0.93
C ILE A 105 9.85 16.47 -0.02
N ASP A 106 9.25 17.09 0.99
CA ASP A 106 8.31 16.44 1.92
C ASP A 106 7.13 15.83 1.14
N LYS A 107 6.53 16.60 0.21
CA LYS A 107 5.43 16.14 -0.64
C LYS A 107 5.83 15.03 -1.60
N LEU A 108 7.02 15.10 -2.19
CA LEU A 108 7.53 14.07 -3.08
C LEU A 108 7.64 12.73 -2.34
N TRP A 109 8.30 12.73 -1.19
CA TRP A 109 8.50 11.51 -0.42
C TRP A 109 7.20 10.97 0.18
N MET A 110 6.34 11.86 0.69
CA MET A 110 5.02 11.45 1.17
C MET A 110 4.20 10.82 0.03
N GLY A 111 4.18 11.44 -1.15
CA GLY A 111 3.48 10.91 -2.32
C GLY A 111 4.01 9.54 -2.78
N ILE A 112 5.33 9.31 -2.71
CA ILE A 112 5.93 8.00 -3.01
C ILE A 112 5.46 6.95 -2.00
N ILE A 113 5.47 7.27 -0.70
CA ILE A 113 5.01 6.35 0.35
C ILE A 113 3.53 6.04 0.15
N GLU A 114 2.68 7.06 -0.02
CA GLU A 114 1.24 6.91 -0.27
C GLU A 114 0.95 6.04 -1.49
N GLU A 115 1.65 6.25 -2.60
CA GLU A 115 1.48 5.47 -3.82
C GLU A 115 1.90 4.01 -3.62
N TYR A 116 3.04 3.75 -2.97
CA TYR A 116 3.48 2.39 -2.69
C TYR A 116 2.50 1.66 -1.77
N PHE A 117 1.98 2.37 -0.78
CA PHE A 117 0.96 1.89 0.13
C PHE A 117 -0.38 1.62 -0.59
N SER A 118 -0.74 2.47 -1.56
CA SER A 118 -1.86 2.25 -2.46
C SER A 118 -1.67 1.00 -3.33
N LEU A 119 -0.49 0.80 -3.92
CA LEU A 119 -0.18 -0.38 -4.73
C LEU A 119 -0.25 -1.66 -3.91
N LEU A 120 0.25 -1.64 -2.66
CA LEU A 120 0.13 -2.76 -1.71
C LEU A 120 -1.33 -3.13 -1.43
N ASN A 121 -2.28 -2.20 -1.52
CA ASN A 121 -3.70 -2.51 -1.32
C ASN A 121 -4.25 -3.50 -2.37
N TYR A 122 -3.70 -3.48 -3.58
CA TYR A 122 -4.20 -4.25 -4.73
C TYR A 122 -3.25 -5.38 -5.14
N ALA A 123 -1.99 -5.32 -4.72
CA ALA A 123 -0.98 -6.31 -5.04
C ALA A 123 -1.34 -7.72 -4.51
N LYS A 124 -1.10 -8.75 -5.32
CA LYS A 124 -1.25 -10.16 -4.90
C LYS A 124 -0.10 -10.56 -3.98
N THR A 125 -0.31 -11.56 -3.12
CA THR A 125 0.71 -12.03 -2.16
C THR A 125 2.06 -12.36 -2.79
N ASN A 126 2.04 -12.96 -4.00
CA ASN A 126 3.25 -13.36 -4.72
C ASN A 126 3.59 -12.41 -5.89
N SER A 127 3.01 -11.19 -5.95
CA SER A 127 3.37 -10.27 -7.02
C SER A 127 4.75 -9.69 -6.78
N LYS A 128 5.48 -9.50 -7.89
CA LYS A 128 6.79 -8.86 -7.88
C LYS A 128 6.73 -7.47 -7.22
N ASP A 129 5.72 -6.68 -7.56
CA ASP A 129 5.53 -5.33 -7.02
C ASP A 129 5.42 -5.32 -5.49
N ARG A 130 4.68 -6.28 -4.90
CA ARG A 130 4.58 -6.39 -3.43
C ARG A 130 5.94 -6.70 -2.82
N GLN A 131 6.68 -7.63 -3.41
CA GLN A 131 7.99 -8.02 -2.92
C GLN A 131 9.00 -6.87 -3.02
N ASP A 132 8.99 -6.14 -4.13
CA ASP A 132 9.88 -5.01 -4.35
C ASP A 132 9.58 -3.86 -3.37
N ILE A 133 8.31 -3.53 -3.13
CA ILE A 133 7.92 -2.51 -2.14
C ILE A 133 8.33 -2.94 -0.72
N LEU A 134 8.02 -4.18 -0.32
CA LEU A 134 8.39 -4.67 1.02
C LEU A 134 9.90 -4.76 1.22
N ARG A 135 10.65 -5.10 0.16
CA ARG A 135 12.12 -5.06 0.17
C ARG A 135 12.62 -3.63 0.37
N TRP A 136 12.07 -2.67 -0.37
CA TRP A 136 12.42 -1.26 -0.22
C TRP A 136 12.13 -0.74 1.19
N MET A 137 10.97 -1.07 1.77
CA MET A 137 10.64 -0.72 3.16
C MET A 137 11.61 -1.29 4.20
N SER A 138 12.41 -2.29 3.82
CA SER A 138 13.43 -2.90 4.69
C SER A 138 14.82 -2.27 4.53
N THR A 139 14.96 -1.27 3.66
CA THR A 139 16.24 -0.57 3.41
C THR A 139 16.44 0.61 4.35
N GLU A 140 17.71 1.00 4.53
CA GLU A 140 18.10 2.20 5.27
C GLU A 140 17.53 3.48 4.63
N SER A 141 17.43 3.53 3.29
CA SER A 141 16.82 4.68 2.61
C SER A 141 15.38 4.93 3.07
N PHE A 142 14.60 3.88 3.34
CA PHE A 142 13.25 4.05 3.90
C PHE A 142 13.27 4.58 5.33
N ASP A 143 14.23 4.14 6.16
CA ASP A 143 14.40 4.66 7.53
C ASP A 143 14.73 6.15 7.51
N ILE A 144 15.66 6.56 6.64
CA ILE A 144 16.07 7.96 6.47
C ILE A 144 14.89 8.84 6.01
N ILE A 145 14.13 8.38 5.02
CA ILE A 145 12.94 9.11 4.52
C ILE A 145 11.89 9.26 5.64
N CYS A 146 11.63 8.19 6.41
CA CYS A 146 10.68 8.26 7.51
C CYS A 146 11.14 9.23 8.60
N GLU A 147 12.42 9.21 8.97
CA GLU A 147 12.99 10.16 9.93
C GLU A 147 12.84 11.61 9.44
N HIS A 148 13.12 11.86 8.16
CA HIS A 148 12.96 13.18 7.53
C HIS A 148 11.52 13.70 7.65
N LEU A 149 10.54 12.83 7.38
CA LEU A 149 9.11 13.14 7.46
C LEU A 149 8.55 13.13 8.89
N GLY A 150 9.36 12.79 9.90
CA GLY A 150 8.91 12.66 11.29
C GLY A 150 8.02 11.44 11.56
N LEU A 151 8.07 10.44 10.68
CA LEU A 151 7.30 9.20 10.77
C LEU A 151 8.03 8.13 11.58
N ASN A 152 7.27 7.27 12.26
CA ASN A 152 7.83 6.14 13.00
C ASN A 152 7.94 4.91 12.08
N THR A 153 9.15 4.63 11.59
CA THR A 153 9.39 3.55 10.63
C THR A 153 8.94 2.17 11.13
N ASN A 154 9.17 1.87 12.41
CA ASN A 154 8.78 0.58 13.00
C ASN A 154 7.26 0.45 13.10
N ALA A 155 6.57 1.51 13.50
CA ALA A 155 5.11 1.54 13.55
C ALA A 155 4.51 1.35 12.14
N LEU A 156 5.08 2.03 11.13
CA LEU A 156 4.68 1.87 9.73
C LEU A 156 4.84 0.44 9.24
N ARG A 157 6.02 -0.18 9.44
CA ARG A 157 6.28 -1.56 9.03
C ARG A 157 5.29 -2.53 9.67
N ILE A 158 5.10 -2.45 11.00
CA ILE A 158 4.14 -3.30 11.73
C ILE A 158 2.71 -3.09 11.21
N GLY A 159 2.31 -1.83 11.03
CA GLY A 159 1.00 -1.47 10.50
C GLY A 159 0.74 -2.05 9.11
N VAL A 160 1.71 -1.92 8.20
CA VAL A 160 1.62 -2.43 6.83
C VAL A 160 1.53 -3.96 6.81
N PHE A 161 2.36 -4.67 7.58
CA PHE A 161 2.28 -6.13 7.64
C PHE A 161 0.93 -6.60 8.16
N ASN A 162 0.44 -6.01 9.26
CA ASN A 162 -0.89 -6.33 9.80
C ASN A 162 -2.01 -6.05 8.79
N ALA A 163 -1.94 -4.93 8.07
CA ALA A 163 -2.94 -4.57 7.06
C ALA A 163 -2.93 -5.53 5.87
N LEU A 164 -1.75 -5.97 5.43
CA LEU A 164 -1.57 -6.94 4.35
C LEU A 164 -2.08 -8.33 4.75
N ASP A 165 -1.76 -8.80 5.95
CA ASP A 165 -2.23 -10.10 6.46
C ASP A 165 -3.77 -10.13 6.51
N ASN A 166 -4.39 -9.07 7.03
CA ASN A 166 -5.84 -8.94 7.05
C ASN A 166 -6.47 -8.99 5.65
N LYS A 167 -5.84 -8.34 4.66
CA LYS A 167 -6.30 -8.36 3.26
C LYS A 167 -6.16 -9.74 2.62
N ASP A 168 -5.07 -10.42 2.89
CA ASP A 168 -4.82 -11.75 2.34
C ASP A 168 -5.82 -12.75 2.92
N ILE A 169 -6.08 -12.70 4.24
CA ILE A 169 -7.14 -13.48 4.89
C ILE A 169 -8.50 -13.17 4.25
N GLU A 170 -8.83 -11.90 4.04
CA GLU A 170 -10.09 -11.50 3.42
C GLU A 170 -10.26 -12.08 2.01
N ARG A 171 -9.22 -12.03 1.17
CA ARG A 171 -9.24 -12.59 -0.19
C ARG A 171 -9.38 -14.12 -0.17
N ASN A 172 -8.68 -14.79 0.73
CA ASN A 172 -8.76 -16.23 0.90
C ASN A 172 -10.17 -16.67 1.34
N LEU A 173 -10.77 -15.92 2.27
CA LEU A 173 -12.16 -16.11 2.69
C LEU A 173 -13.15 -15.88 1.53
N ASP A 174 -12.94 -14.87 0.67
CA ASP A 174 -13.81 -14.63 -0.48
C ASP A 174 -13.80 -15.80 -1.49
N ALA A 175 -12.64 -16.44 -1.70
CA ALA A 175 -12.53 -17.65 -2.51
C ALA A 175 -13.29 -18.84 -1.87
N ILE A 176 -13.11 -19.06 -0.56
CA ILE A 176 -13.82 -20.12 0.19
C ILE A 176 -15.34 -19.88 0.17
N ASN A 177 -15.78 -18.65 0.42
CA ASN A 177 -17.19 -18.28 0.44
C ASN A 177 -17.86 -18.51 -0.91
N SER A 178 -17.15 -18.26 -2.01
CA SER A 178 -17.65 -18.51 -3.37
C SER A 178 -17.92 -20.00 -3.60
N GLY A 179 -17.03 -20.87 -3.09
CA GLY A 179 -17.22 -22.32 -3.11
C GLY A 179 -18.38 -22.77 -2.22
N ILE A 180 -18.51 -22.24 -1.01
CA ILE A 180 -19.63 -22.53 -0.08
C ILE A 180 -20.98 -22.19 -0.73
N VAL A 181 -21.11 -21.00 -1.31
CA VAL A 181 -22.35 -20.54 -1.96
C VAL A 181 -22.72 -21.36 -3.20
N SER A 182 -21.73 -22.06 -3.77
CA SER A 182 -21.87 -22.93 -4.92
C SER A 182 -21.94 -24.42 -4.55
N PHE A 183 -21.92 -24.76 -3.26
CA PHE A 183 -21.89 -26.13 -2.73
C PHE A 183 -20.69 -26.96 -3.26
N GLU A 184 -19.55 -26.30 -3.48
CA GLU A 184 -18.31 -26.96 -3.87
C GLU A 184 -17.52 -27.43 -2.65
N SER A 185 -16.66 -28.44 -2.83
CA SER A 185 -15.76 -28.88 -1.75
C SER A 185 -14.66 -27.85 -1.52
N VAL A 186 -14.69 -27.16 -0.38
CA VAL A 186 -13.71 -26.12 -0.01
C VAL A 186 -12.72 -26.59 1.05
N LYS A 187 -12.81 -27.83 1.52
CA LYS A 187 -12.02 -28.33 2.65
C LYS A 187 -10.51 -28.28 2.39
N SER A 188 -10.08 -28.61 1.17
CA SER A 188 -8.67 -28.48 0.76
C SER A 188 -8.24 -27.01 0.71
N ILE A 189 -9.08 -26.13 0.16
CA ILE A 189 -8.79 -24.69 0.06
C ILE A 189 -8.63 -24.05 1.44
N ILE A 190 -9.49 -24.41 2.40
CA ILE A 190 -9.38 -23.95 3.79
C ILE A 190 -8.04 -24.37 4.40
N ALA A 191 -7.61 -25.62 4.15
CA ALA A 191 -6.34 -26.13 4.63
C ALA A 191 -5.15 -25.43 3.97
N ASP A 192 -5.19 -25.26 2.65
CA ASP A 192 -4.13 -24.62 1.86
C ASP A 192 -3.93 -23.15 2.26
N PHE A 193 -5.01 -22.45 2.59
CA PHE A 193 -4.98 -21.06 3.05
C PHE A 193 -4.80 -20.90 4.56
N CYS A 194 -4.66 -22.00 5.31
CA CYS A 194 -4.51 -22.01 6.76
C CYS A 194 -5.62 -21.22 7.50
N ILE A 195 -6.84 -21.19 6.96
CA ILE A 195 -7.95 -20.46 7.58
C ILE A 195 -8.43 -21.21 8.81
N THR A 196 -8.41 -20.53 9.95
CA THR A 196 -8.85 -21.10 11.22
C THR A 196 -10.37 -21.13 11.32
N THR A 197 -10.89 -22.02 12.16
CA THR A 197 -12.32 -22.06 12.50
C THR A 197 -12.80 -20.73 13.07
N LYS A 198 -11.94 -19.97 13.77
CA LYS A 198 -12.28 -18.65 14.33
C LYS A 198 -12.48 -17.61 13.22
N GLU A 199 -11.62 -17.58 12.20
CA GLU A 199 -11.73 -16.66 11.07
C GLU A 199 -12.93 -17.01 10.19
N LEU A 200 -13.13 -18.30 9.91
CA LEU A 200 -14.26 -18.81 9.15
C LEU A 200 -15.60 -18.43 9.80
N ASN A 201 -15.67 -18.48 11.13
CA ASN A 201 -16.85 -18.12 11.93
C ASN A 201 -16.85 -16.68 12.45
N SER A 202 -15.96 -15.82 11.94
CA SER A 202 -15.99 -14.40 12.29
C SER A 202 -17.33 -13.79 11.87
N ARG A 203 -17.84 -12.82 12.65
CA ARG A 203 -19.09 -12.10 12.32
C ARG A 203 -19.02 -11.52 10.91
N PHE A 204 -17.86 -10.99 10.53
CA PHE A 204 -17.57 -10.48 9.19
C PHE A 204 -17.77 -11.53 8.10
N ASN A 205 -17.17 -12.71 8.26
CA ASN A 205 -17.26 -13.76 7.24
C ASN A 205 -18.67 -14.36 7.14
N ILE A 206 -19.33 -14.60 8.28
CA ILE A 206 -20.73 -15.05 8.32
C ILE A 206 -21.65 -14.07 7.59
N ASN A 207 -21.45 -12.76 7.79
CA ASN A 207 -22.19 -11.73 7.07
C ASN A 207 -21.94 -11.80 5.55
N LYS A 208 -20.69 -11.97 5.11
CA LYS A 208 -20.35 -12.10 3.69
C LYS A 208 -21.05 -13.30 3.05
N ILE A 209 -20.99 -14.49 3.68
CA ILE A 209 -21.65 -15.70 3.19
C ILE A 209 -23.16 -15.50 3.10
N ALA A 210 -23.78 -15.01 4.17
CA ALA A 210 -25.22 -14.77 4.20
C ALA A 210 -25.65 -13.77 3.11
N ASN A 211 -24.93 -12.67 2.94
CA ASN A 211 -25.20 -11.66 1.92
C ASN A 211 -25.05 -12.22 0.50
N ALA A 212 -24.08 -13.11 0.26
CA ALA A 212 -23.92 -13.77 -1.03
C ALA A 212 -25.13 -14.67 -1.35
N PHE A 213 -25.62 -15.44 -0.38
CA PHE A 213 -26.87 -16.22 -0.54
C PHE A 213 -28.08 -15.31 -0.78
N ILE A 214 -28.26 -14.27 0.03
CA ILE A 214 -29.36 -13.30 -0.12
C ILE A 214 -29.31 -12.68 -1.52
N SER A 215 -28.15 -12.24 -1.99
CA SER A 215 -27.98 -11.67 -3.33
C SER A 215 -28.36 -12.68 -4.43
N LYS A 216 -27.91 -13.93 -4.31
CA LYS A 216 -28.22 -15.01 -5.26
C LYS A 216 -29.72 -15.31 -5.31
N ILE A 217 -30.38 -15.35 -4.15
CA ILE A 217 -31.82 -15.60 -4.01
C ILE A 217 -32.65 -14.44 -4.56
N THR A 218 -32.34 -13.21 -4.15
CA THR A 218 -33.08 -11.99 -4.53
C THR A 218 -32.95 -11.64 -6.01
N LYS A 219 -31.79 -11.88 -6.63
CA LYS A 219 -31.59 -11.71 -8.08
C LYS A 219 -32.27 -12.80 -8.92
N CYS A 220 -32.73 -13.89 -8.32
CA CYS A 220 -33.39 -14.99 -9.03
C CYS A 220 -34.83 -14.62 -9.40
N LYS A 221 -35.09 -14.36 -10.68
CA LYS A 221 -36.43 -14.02 -11.19
C LYS A 221 -37.40 -15.21 -11.25
N GLN A 222 -36.88 -16.44 -11.31
CA GLN A 222 -37.69 -17.64 -11.47
C GLN A 222 -38.15 -18.16 -10.11
N SER A 223 -39.44 -18.00 -9.78
CA SER A 223 -40.02 -18.38 -8.47
C SER A 223 -39.66 -19.81 -8.03
N LYS A 224 -39.81 -20.83 -8.89
CA LYS A 224 -39.44 -22.22 -8.55
C LYS A 224 -37.95 -22.38 -8.24
N LYS A 225 -37.08 -21.69 -8.96
CA LYS A 225 -35.63 -21.74 -8.75
C LYS A 225 -35.23 -20.96 -7.49
N LYS A 226 -35.89 -19.82 -7.22
CA LYS A 226 -35.74 -19.04 -5.99
C LYS A 226 -36.08 -19.89 -4.76
N GLN A 227 -37.20 -20.62 -4.80
CA GLN A 227 -37.59 -21.51 -3.70
C GLN A 227 -36.55 -22.61 -3.46
N ARG A 228 -36.07 -23.26 -4.52
CA ARG A 228 -34.99 -24.26 -4.40
C ARG A 228 -33.74 -23.69 -3.73
N LEU A 229 -33.30 -22.48 -4.10
CA LEU A 229 -32.14 -21.85 -3.45
C LEU A 229 -32.37 -21.58 -1.96
N ILE A 230 -33.60 -21.27 -1.55
CA ILE A 230 -33.97 -21.10 -0.14
C ILE A 230 -33.93 -22.45 0.57
N ASP A 231 -34.51 -23.49 -0.05
CA ASP A 231 -34.56 -24.84 0.48
C ASP A 231 -33.13 -25.41 0.62
N ASP A 232 -32.26 -25.19 -0.37
CA ASP A 232 -30.86 -25.62 -0.37
C ASP A 232 -30.09 -25.06 0.84
N VAL A 233 -30.24 -23.76 1.15
CA VAL A 233 -29.60 -23.14 2.32
C VAL A 233 -30.16 -23.68 3.65
N ASN A 234 -31.44 -24.04 3.68
CA ASN A 234 -32.10 -24.57 4.87
C ASN A 234 -31.98 -26.10 5.01
N SER A 235 -31.34 -26.76 4.05
CA SER A 235 -31.27 -28.21 3.95
C SER A 235 -30.41 -28.86 5.05
N PRO A 236 -30.72 -30.10 5.47
CA PRO A 236 -29.82 -30.91 6.29
C PRO A 236 -28.44 -31.07 5.65
N GLU A 237 -28.38 -31.22 4.34
CA GLU A 237 -27.15 -31.39 3.56
C GLU A 237 -26.23 -30.17 3.69
N PHE A 238 -26.78 -28.96 3.68
CA PHE A 238 -26.00 -27.74 3.92
C PHE A 238 -25.44 -27.69 5.35
N LYS A 239 -26.22 -28.15 6.35
CA LYS A 239 -25.75 -28.20 7.74
C LYS A 239 -24.61 -29.20 7.90
N GLU A 240 -24.75 -30.41 7.36
CA GLU A 240 -23.71 -31.43 7.37
C GLU A 240 -22.45 -30.96 6.63
N TYR A 241 -22.61 -30.30 5.48
CA TYR A 241 -21.52 -29.69 4.73
C TYR A 241 -20.77 -28.66 5.58
N CYS A 242 -21.50 -27.73 6.22
CA CYS A 242 -20.93 -26.70 7.09
C CYS A 242 -20.20 -27.31 8.30
N GLU A 243 -20.79 -28.31 8.94
CA GLU A 243 -20.17 -29.04 10.05
C GLU A 243 -18.85 -29.70 9.61
N GLY A 244 -18.83 -30.31 8.42
CA GLY A 244 -17.64 -30.96 7.84
C GLY A 244 -16.46 -30.02 7.57
N ILE A 245 -16.71 -28.71 7.46
CA ILE A 245 -15.69 -27.65 7.30
C ILE A 245 -15.54 -26.76 8.54
N GLY A 246 -16.29 -27.03 9.61
CA GLY A 246 -16.26 -26.25 10.85
C GLY A 246 -16.95 -24.87 10.76
N LEU A 247 -17.87 -24.66 9.81
CA LEU A 247 -18.68 -23.45 9.69
C LEU A 247 -19.97 -23.55 10.53
N ASN A 248 -20.34 -22.48 11.23
CA ASN A 248 -21.58 -22.37 11.98
C ASN A 248 -22.77 -22.15 11.03
N ALA A 249 -23.35 -23.26 10.56
CA ALA A 249 -24.49 -23.26 9.66
C ALA A 249 -25.66 -22.43 10.20
N SER A 250 -25.97 -22.56 11.50
CA SER A 250 -27.11 -21.87 12.12
C SER A 250 -26.97 -20.35 12.05
N ALA A 251 -25.77 -19.82 12.23
CA ALA A 251 -25.54 -18.37 12.14
C ALA A 251 -25.80 -17.84 10.72
N VAL A 252 -25.36 -18.58 9.69
CA VAL A 252 -25.60 -18.23 8.28
C VAL A 252 -27.09 -18.33 7.96
N ILE A 253 -27.73 -19.46 8.27
CA ILE A 253 -29.15 -19.74 8.00
C ILE A 253 -30.04 -18.68 8.65
N ASN A 254 -29.82 -18.39 9.93
CA ASN A 254 -30.62 -17.41 10.66
C ASN A 254 -30.52 -16.03 10.01
N LYS A 255 -29.32 -15.59 9.61
CA LYS A 255 -29.15 -14.30 8.93
C LYS A 255 -29.83 -14.24 7.58
N VAL A 256 -29.72 -15.31 6.77
CA VAL A 256 -30.42 -15.38 5.47
C VAL A 256 -31.93 -15.30 5.67
N ASN A 257 -32.49 -16.11 6.57
CA ASN A 257 -33.93 -16.17 6.80
C ASN A 257 -34.48 -14.87 7.38
N THR A 258 -33.79 -14.24 8.33
CA THR A 258 -34.18 -12.93 8.86
C THR A 258 -34.20 -11.87 7.76
N ALA A 259 -33.18 -11.82 6.90
CA ALA A 259 -33.11 -10.85 5.82
C ALA A 259 -34.21 -11.08 4.77
N LEU A 260 -34.47 -12.33 4.37
CA LEU A 260 -35.55 -12.66 3.44
C LEU A 260 -36.93 -12.32 4.02
N GLY A 261 -37.15 -12.58 5.31
CA GLY A 261 -38.39 -12.19 6.00
C GLY A 261 -38.63 -10.68 5.97
N LYS A 262 -37.60 -9.87 6.25
CA LYS A 262 -37.67 -8.39 6.14
C LYS A 262 -37.94 -7.91 4.71
N ILE A 263 -37.38 -8.58 3.71
CA ILE A 263 -37.62 -8.26 2.30
C ILE A 263 -39.08 -8.55 1.92
N ASP A 264 -39.62 -9.68 2.37
CA ASP A 264 -41.00 -10.08 2.08
C ASP A 264 -42.03 -9.17 2.79
N THR A 265 -41.71 -8.61 3.96
CA THR A 265 -42.54 -7.64 4.68
C THR A 265 -42.38 -6.19 4.20
N GLY A 266 -41.41 -5.90 3.32
CA GLY A 266 -41.11 -4.55 2.82
C GLY A 266 -40.30 -3.68 3.80
N GLU A 267 -39.79 -4.25 4.90
CA GLU A 267 -38.97 -3.59 5.92
C GLU A 267 -37.49 -3.51 5.50
N THR A 268 -37.22 -2.83 4.39
CA THR A 268 -35.87 -2.80 3.78
C THR A 268 -34.93 -1.73 4.34
N LYS A 269 -35.41 -0.83 5.21
CA LYS A 269 -34.62 0.31 5.74
C LYS A 269 -33.43 -0.11 6.61
N GLU A 270 -33.46 -1.30 7.22
CA GLU A 270 -32.43 -1.75 8.17
C GLU A 270 -31.38 -2.71 7.59
N LEU A 271 -31.52 -3.15 6.33
CA LEU A 271 -30.56 -4.12 5.76
C LEU A 271 -29.18 -3.50 5.51
N ASN A 272 -29.09 -2.16 5.41
CA ASN A 272 -27.86 -1.46 5.05
C ASN A 272 -27.01 -0.96 6.24
N GLU A 273 -27.49 -1.05 7.48
CA GLU A 273 -26.76 -0.51 8.65
C GLU A 273 -25.68 -1.48 9.17
N ASP A 274 -25.83 -2.79 8.92
CA ASP A 274 -24.91 -3.85 9.37
C ASP A 274 -23.60 -3.93 8.52
N PHE A 275 -23.40 -2.99 7.59
CA PHE A 275 -22.26 -2.93 6.65
C PHE A 275 -21.09 -2.04 7.10
N SER A 276 -21.30 -1.25 8.15
CA SER A 276 -20.21 -0.59 8.84
C SER A 276 -19.93 -1.35 10.13
N PHE A 277 -18.65 -1.46 10.48
CA PHE A 277 -18.10 -1.95 11.75
C PHE A 277 -17.43 -3.33 11.78
N ASN A 278 -16.14 -3.20 12.09
CA ASN A 278 -15.12 -4.15 12.50
C ASN A 278 -14.78 -5.26 11.48
N ARG A 279 -14.19 -4.83 10.35
CA ARG A 279 -12.97 -5.51 9.90
C ARG A 279 -11.99 -5.54 11.09
N PHE A 280 -11.26 -6.63 11.26
CA PHE A 280 -10.12 -6.75 12.18
C PHE A 280 -9.45 -5.39 12.34
N GLN A 281 -9.34 -4.87 13.57
CA GLN A 281 -8.81 -3.53 13.90
C GLN A 281 -7.97 -2.98 12.74
N ARG A 282 -8.63 -2.18 11.88
CA ARG A 282 -8.00 -1.66 10.68
C ARG A 282 -7.01 -0.62 11.16
N TYR A 283 -5.73 -0.91 11.01
CA TYR A 283 -4.89 0.09 10.39
C TYR A 283 -5.29 0.07 8.92
N GLU A 284 -6.11 1.01 8.47
CA GLU A 284 -6.09 1.29 7.03
C GLU A 284 -4.69 1.78 6.70
N ILE A 285 -4.16 1.40 5.54
CA ILE A 285 -2.82 1.85 5.19
C ILE A 285 -2.79 3.40 5.11
N GLY A 286 -3.92 4.04 4.80
CA GLY A 286 -4.09 5.51 4.90
C GLY A 286 -4.22 6.05 6.34
N ASP A 287 -4.45 5.21 7.35
CA ASP A 287 -4.40 5.62 8.77
C ASP A 287 -2.97 5.61 9.32
N LEU A 288 -2.01 5.09 8.54
CA LEU A 288 -0.60 5.00 8.92
C LEU A 288 0.19 6.26 8.51
N ILE A 289 -0.41 7.16 7.74
CA ILE A 289 0.20 8.37 7.19
C ILE A 289 -0.42 9.61 7.84
#